data_AF-A0AAV2B3B5-F1
#
_entry.id   AF-A0AAV2B3B5-F1
#
_cell.length_a   1.000
_cell.length_b   1.000
_cell.length_c   1.000
_cell.angle_alpha   90.00
_cell.angle_beta   90.00
_cell.angle_gamma   90.00
#
_symmetry.space_group_name_H-M   'P 1'
#
loop_
_entity.id
_entity.type
_entity.pdbx_description
1 polymer ?
#
loop_
_entity_poly.entity_id
_entity_poly.type
_entity_poly.pdbx_seq_one_letter_code
_entity_poly.pdbx_strand_id
1 'polypeptide(L)'
;MSFDENDLMNREFLEERHNTLLNELKLLCNKLPETYQQKMTDSFLSELANSLLDKTVFDIVKNLKDIQVMTENNLLERRMKLIYSHDAIKEKMIERHKEALANEIRVNPRNAEVLRARQIAELEVSDQQITLEKVGVPGFSVTNKPADVKLQMHLLEFITILSIKDGIE
;
A
#
# COMPACT_ATOMS: atom_id res chain seq x y z
N MET A 1 28.46 -59.12 2.15
CA MET A 1 26.98 -59.07 2.21
C MET A 1 26.45 -57.78 2.88
N SER A 2 27.24 -57.07 3.70
CA SER A 2 26.77 -55.90 4.48
C SER A 2 26.80 -54.54 3.78
N PHE A 3 27.40 -54.39 2.61
CA PHE A 3 27.45 -53.12 1.88
C PHE A 3 26.18 -52.86 1.05
N ASP A 4 25.63 -53.90 0.42
CA ASP A 4 24.43 -53.79 -0.44
C ASP A 4 23.16 -53.46 0.38
N GLU A 5 23.00 -54.08 1.55
CA GLU A 5 21.84 -53.84 2.42
C GLU A 5 21.79 -52.41 2.99
N ASN A 6 22.95 -51.81 3.28
CA ASN A 6 23.01 -50.43 3.78
C ASN A 6 22.68 -49.40 2.69
N ASP A 7 23.10 -49.63 1.45
CA ASP A 7 22.76 -48.75 0.32
C ASP A 7 21.28 -48.88 -0.08
N LEU A 8 20.72 -50.09 0.01
CA LEU A 8 19.28 -50.33 -0.17
C LEU A 8 18.45 -49.63 0.91
N MET A 9 18.79 -49.78 2.19
CA MET A 9 18.08 -49.09 3.28
C MET A 9 18.18 -47.56 3.19
N ASN A 10 19.32 -47.02 2.76
CA ASN A 10 19.46 -45.58 2.55
C ASN A 10 18.59 -45.07 1.40
N ARG A 11 18.45 -45.84 0.31
CA ARG A 11 17.55 -45.49 -0.80
C ARG A 11 16.09 -45.54 -0.37
N GLU A 12 15.68 -46.59 0.33
CA GLU A 12 14.32 -46.72 0.87
C GLU A 12 13.98 -45.56 1.81
N PHE A 13 14.90 -45.16 2.68
CA PHE A 13 14.71 -44.02 3.59
C PHE A 13 14.56 -42.69 2.83
N LEU A 14 15.38 -42.45 1.80
CA LEU A 14 15.28 -41.24 0.98
C LEU A 14 13.98 -41.20 0.16
N GLU A 15 13.54 -42.35 -0.35
CA GLU A 15 12.27 -42.49 -1.06
C GLU A 15 11.07 -42.27 -0.13
N GLU A 16 11.08 -42.83 1.08
CA GLU A 16 10.03 -42.61 2.09
C GLU A 16 9.95 -41.11 2.45
N ARG A 17 11.11 -40.47 2.63
CA ARG A 17 11.19 -39.04 2.92
C ARG A 17 10.69 -38.18 1.76
N HIS A 18 11.05 -38.51 0.52
CA HIS A 18 10.58 -37.82 -0.68
C HIS A 18 9.05 -37.91 -0.80
N ASN A 19 8.49 -39.11 -0.67
CA ASN A 19 7.05 -39.33 -0.74
C ASN A 19 6.30 -38.56 0.35
N THR A 20 6.87 -38.49 1.56
CA THR A 20 6.32 -37.68 2.65
C THR A 20 6.27 -36.20 2.27
N LEU A 21 7.38 -35.64 1.77
CA LEU A 21 7.46 -34.23 1.34
C LEU A 21 6.51 -33.93 0.18
N LEU A 22 6.42 -34.83 -0.81
CA LEU A 22 5.54 -34.67 -1.95
C LEU A 22 4.06 -34.60 -1.53
N ASN A 23 3.64 -35.47 -0.61
CA ASN A 23 2.29 -35.46 -0.07
C ASN A 23 1.99 -34.15 0.67
N GLU A 24 2.91 -33.67 1.49
CA GLU A 24 2.77 -32.37 2.16
C GLU A 24 2.67 -31.21 1.17
N LEU A 25 3.51 -31.20 0.12
CA LEU A 25 3.49 -30.18 -0.93
C LEU A 25 2.16 -30.17 -1.70
N LYS A 26 1.60 -31.34 -2.03
CA LYS A 26 0.27 -31.44 -2.67
C LYS A 26 -0.84 -30.87 -1.79
N LEU A 27 -0.81 -31.16 -0.48
CA LEU A 27 -1.77 -30.60 0.48
C LEU A 27 -1.66 -29.07 0.59
N LEU A 28 -0.45 -28.53 0.54
CA LEU A 28 -0.23 -27.08 0.53
C LEU A 28 -0.71 -26.44 -0.78
N CYS A 29 -0.47 -27.09 -1.92
CA CYS A 29 -0.92 -26.62 -3.23
C CYS A 29 -2.45 -26.51 -3.31
N ASN A 30 -3.18 -27.50 -2.75
CA ASN A 30 -4.65 -27.50 -2.74
C ASN A 30 -5.27 -26.31 -1.98
N LYS A 31 -4.49 -25.62 -1.14
CA LYS A 31 -4.95 -24.42 -0.42
C LYS A 31 -4.79 -23.13 -1.24
N LEU A 32 -4.10 -23.18 -2.38
CA LEU A 32 -3.86 -22.02 -3.24
C LEU A 32 -5.04 -21.77 -4.18
N PRO A 33 -5.24 -20.54 -4.70
CA PRO A 33 -6.20 -20.30 -5.77
C PRO A 33 -5.86 -21.10 -7.04
N GLU A 34 -6.89 -21.47 -7.82
CA GLU A 34 -6.77 -22.37 -8.99
C GLU A 34 -5.77 -21.87 -10.05
N THR A 35 -5.65 -20.55 -10.23
CA THR A 35 -4.69 -19.91 -11.13
C THR A 35 -3.22 -20.20 -10.78
N TYR A 36 -2.92 -20.45 -9.51
CA TYR A 36 -1.59 -20.83 -9.05
C TYR A 36 -1.41 -22.35 -9.06
N GLN A 37 -2.47 -23.12 -8.76
CA GLN A 37 -2.43 -24.59 -8.79
C GLN A 37 -2.05 -25.12 -10.17
N GLN A 38 -2.55 -24.49 -11.24
CA GLN A 38 -2.23 -24.87 -12.63
C GLN A 38 -0.72 -24.86 -12.94
N LYS A 39 0.07 -24.07 -12.21
CA LYS A 39 1.54 -24.01 -12.38
C LYS A 39 2.29 -25.07 -11.57
N MET A 40 1.63 -25.72 -10.62
CA MET A 40 2.20 -26.67 -9.67
C MET A 40 1.91 -28.10 -10.09
N THR A 41 2.46 -28.53 -11.22
CA THR A 41 2.25 -29.88 -11.75
C THR A 41 2.86 -30.95 -10.85
N ASP A 42 2.38 -32.19 -10.92
CA ASP A 42 2.92 -33.31 -10.14
C ASP A 42 4.42 -33.54 -10.41
N SER A 43 4.89 -33.30 -11.64
CA SER A 43 6.33 -33.34 -11.98
C SER A 43 7.12 -32.29 -11.22
N PHE A 44 6.62 -31.04 -11.22
CA PHE A 44 7.27 -29.94 -10.52
C PHE A 44 7.34 -30.17 -9.01
N LEU A 45 6.24 -30.63 -8.40
CA LEU A 45 6.20 -30.93 -6.96
C LEU A 45 7.16 -32.07 -6.59
N SER A 46 7.33 -33.06 -7.47
CA SER A 46 8.28 -34.16 -7.27
C SER A 46 9.73 -33.69 -7.37
N GLU A 47 10.06 -32.83 -8.34
CA GLU A 47 11.37 -32.18 -8.46
C GLU A 47 11.68 -31.31 -7.23
N LEU A 48 10.69 -30.54 -6.76
CA LEU A 48 10.82 -29.75 -5.55
C LEU A 48 11.05 -30.63 -4.32
N ALA A 49 10.27 -31.69 -4.12
CA ALA A 49 10.44 -32.64 -3.02
C ALA A 49 11.85 -33.26 -3.01
N ASN A 50 12.40 -33.59 -4.18
CA ASN A 50 13.78 -34.09 -4.31
C ASN A 50 14.81 -33.05 -3.87
N SER A 51 14.67 -31.79 -4.30
CA SER A 51 15.57 -30.71 -3.89
C SER A 51 15.54 -30.46 -2.37
N LEU A 52 14.39 -30.67 -1.74
CA LEU A 52 14.18 -30.50 -0.31
C LEU A 52 14.71 -31.67 0.54
N LEU A 53 15.17 -32.76 -0.08
CA LEU A 53 15.91 -33.79 0.65
C LEU A 53 17.23 -33.24 1.19
N ASP A 54 17.82 -32.27 0.49
CA ASP A 54 18.95 -31.50 1.01
C ASP A 54 18.46 -30.48 2.05
N LYS A 55 18.85 -30.72 3.30
CA LYS A 55 18.45 -29.88 4.43
C LYS A 55 18.97 -28.45 4.33
N THR A 56 20.05 -28.20 3.59
CA THR A 56 20.61 -26.85 3.42
C THR A 56 19.65 -25.91 2.70
N VAL A 57 18.74 -26.44 1.87
CA VAL A 57 17.71 -25.64 1.18
C VAL A 57 16.78 -24.96 2.20
N PHE A 58 16.41 -25.65 3.27
CA PHE A 58 15.59 -25.06 4.33
C PHE A 58 16.33 -23.95 5.09
N ASP A 59 17.62 -24.15 5.37
CA ASP A 59 18.44 -23.14 6.04
C ASP A 59 18.61 -21.89 5.17
N ILE A 60 18.80 -22.05 3.86
CA ILE A 60 18.85 -20.92 2.90
C ILE A 60 17.54 -20.15 2.93
N VAL A 61 16.39 -20.83 2.81
CA VAL A 61 15.07 -20.18 2.81
C VAL A 61 14.81 -19.46 4.15
N LYS A 62 15.22 -20.06 5.27
CA LYS A 62 15.12 -19.43 6.60
C LYS A 62 15.95 -18.16 6.68
N ASN A 63 17.21 -18.21 6.26
CA ASN A 63 18.10 -17.03 6.25
C ASN A 63 17.56 -15.92 5.35
N LEU A 64 17.03 -16.25 4.18
CA LEU A 64 16.41 -15.28 3.28
C LEU A 64 15.17 -14.64 3.92
N LYS A 65 14.35 -15.43 4.62
CA LYS A 65 13.20 -14.92 5.37
C LYS A 65 13.63 -13.95 6.48
N ASP A 66 14.69 -14.26 7.22
CA ASP A 66 15.20 -13.39 8.29
C ASP A 66 15.74 -12.07 7.71
N ILE A 67 16.46 -12.12 6.57
CA ILE A 67 16.90 -10.92 5.84
C ILE A 67 15.71 -10.08 5.38
N GLN A 68 14.66 -10.72 4.87
CA GLN A 68 13.43 -10.04 4.43
C GLN A 68 12.78 -9.30 5.61
N VAL A 69 12.59 -9.97 6.75
CA VAL A 69 12.01 -9.35 7.96
C VAL A 69 12.86 -8.18 8.44
N MET A 70 14.18 -8.33 8.46
CA MET A 70 15.09 -7.23 8.83
C MET A 70 14.95 -6.05 7.86
N THR A 71 14.82 -6.32 6.57
CA THR A 71 14.65 -5.28 5.54
C THR A 71 13.31 -4.55 5.72
N GLU A 72 12.23 -5.28 5.95
CA GLU A 72 10.90 -4.72 6.21
C GLU A 72 10.88 -3.82 7.45
N ASN A 73 11.50 -4.26 8.55
CA ASN A 73 11.62 -3.46 9.77
C ASN A 73 12.39 -2.15 9.50
N ASN A 74 13.51 -2.22 8.79
CA ASN A 74 14.28 -1.04 8.41
C ASN A 74 13.46 -0.06 7.55
N LEU A 75 12.67 -0.56 6.60
CA LEU A 75 11.79 0.27 5.78
C LEU A 75 10.68 0.92 6.60
N LEU A 76 10.08 0.17 7.52
CA LEU A 76 9.06 0.67 8.43
C LEU A 76 9.62 1.79 9.33
N GLU A 77 10.80 1.59 9.92
CA GLU A 77 11.47 2.61 10.73
C GLU A 77 11.76 3.88 9.94
N ARG A 78 12.25 3.76 8.70
CA ARG A 78 12.48 4.91 7.80
C ARG A 78 11.18 5.65 7.52
N ARG A 79 10.10 4.90 7.24
CA ARG A 79 8.77 5.49 7.02
C ARG A 79 8.27 6.22 8.26
N MET A 80 8.43 5.65 9.45
CA MET A 80 8.03 6.29 10.71
C MET A 80 8.81 7.57 10.98
N LYS A 81 10.14 7.57 10.77
CA LYS A 81 10.96 8.78 10.91
C LYS A 81 10.49 9.91 9.98
N LEU A 82 10.09 9.57 8.75
CA LEU A 82 9.56 10.55 7.80
C LEU A 82 8.18 11.09 8.25
N ILE A 83 7.31 10.22 8.74
CA ILE A 83 5.99 10.63 9.26
C ILE A 83 6.19 11.59 10.45
N TYR A 84 7.03 11.22 11.42
CA TYR A 84 7.28 12.08 12.59
C TYR A 84 7.92 13.42 12.21
N SER A 85 8.84 13.45 11.24
CA SER A 85 9.44 14.71 10.80
C SER A 85 8.42 15.60 10.08
N HIS A 86 7.56 15.01 9.25
CA HIS A 86 6.46 15.72 8.59
C HIS A 86 5.46 16.28 9.61
N ASP A 87 5.06 15.48 10.60
CA ASP A 87 4.13 15.91 11.65
C ASP A 87 4.73 17.04 12.48
N ALA A 88 6.01 16.97 12.84
CA ALA A 88 6.70 18.05 13.55
C ALA A 88 6.82 19.34 12.72
N ILE A 89 7.03 19.24 11.41
CA ILE A 89 7.01 20.40 10.50
C ILE A 89 5.61 21.00 10.44
N LYS A 90 4.58 20.17 10.29
CA LYS A 90 3.18 20.59 10.24
C LYS A 90 2.77 21.31 11.52
N GLU A 91 3.12 20.77 12.68
CA GLU A 91 2.86 21.39 13.98
C GLU A 91 3.54 22.76 14.11
N LYS A 92 4.83 22.86 13.75
CA LYS A 92 5.55 24.15 13.74
C LYS A 92 4.92 25.17 12.78
N MET A 93 4.43 24.72 11.63
CA MET A 93 3.76 25.59 10.67
C MET A 93 2.43 26.12 11.21
N ILE A 94 1.65 25.25 11.86
CA ILE A 94 0.40 25.62 12.52
C ILE A 94 0.67 26.63 13.64
N GLU A 95 1.70 26.40 14.46
CA GLU A 95 2.01 27.30 15.58
C GLU A 95 2.42 28.69 15.10
N ARG A 96 3.32 28.78 14.11
CA ARG A 96 3.68 30.07 13.49
C ARG A 96 2.48 30.78 12.88
N HIS A 97 1.57 30.04 12.25
CA HIS A 97 0.36 30.61 11.67
C HIS A 97 -0.57 31.16 12.77
N LYS A 98 -0.75 30.44 13.88
CA LYS A 98 -1.52 30.91 15.04
C LYS A 98 -0.92 32.17 15.65
N GLU A 99 0.40 32.22 15.84
CA GLU A 99 1.11 33.40 16.35
C GLU A 99 0.95 34.61 15.42
N ALA A 100 1.11 34.41 14.11
CA ALA A 100 0.91 35.45 13.11
C ALA A 100 -0.52 35.99 13.13
N LEU A 101 -1.52 35.09 13.20
CA LEU A 101 -2.93 35.47 13.27
C LEU A 101 -3.25 36.22 14.58
N ALA A 102 -2.70 35.78 15.72
CA ALA A 102 -2.87 36.45 17.00
C ALA A 102 -2.29 37.88 16.98
N ASN A 103 -1.12 38.05 16.37
CA ASN A 103 -0.52 39.37 16.16
C ASN A 103 -1.36 40.25 15.22
N GLU A 104 -1.88 39.71 14.12
CA GLU A 104 -2.74 40.45 13.18
C GLU A 104 -4.05 40.90 13.85
N ILE A 105 -4.67 40.05 14.67
CA ILE A 105 -5.87 40.43 15.44
C ILE A 105 -5.58 41.60 16.38
N ARG A 106 -4.40 41.61 17.02
CA ARG A 106 -4.00 42.69 17.92
C ARG A 106 -3.75 44.01 17.19
N VAL A 107 -3.17 43.96 16.00
CA VAL A 107 -2.74 45.17 15.24
C VAL A 107 -3.84 45.68 14.31
N ASN A 108 -4.63 44.79 13.70
CA ASN A 108 -5.68 45.12 12.73
C ASN A 108 -6.83 44.08 12.76
N PRO A 109 -7.75 44.18 13.73
CA PRO A 109 -8.80 43.17 13.94
C PRO A 109 -9.76 43.01 12.75
N ARG A 110 -10.10 44.10 12.05
CA ARG A 110 -10.98 44.05 10.88
C ARG A 110 -10.35 43.28 9.72
N ASN A 111 -9.04 43.44 9.50
CA ASN A 111 -8.33 42.69 8.47
C ASN A 111 -8.23 41.19 8.83
N ALA A 112 -8.03 40.88 10.12
CA ALA A 112 -8.00 39.50 10.61
C ALA A 112 -9.31 38.74 10.36
N GLU A 113 -10.47 39.40 10.51
CA GLU A 113 -11.79 38.81 10.20
C GLU A 113 -11.93 38.46 8.71
N VAL A 114 -11.53 39.36 7.81
CA VAL A 114 -11.57 39.11 6.36
C VAL A 114 -10.65 37.96 5.97
N LEU A 115 -9.44 37.90 6.54
CA LEU A 115 -8.51 36.81 6.30
C LEU A 115 -9.06 35.46 6.77
N ARG A 116 -9.71 35.40 7.94
CA ARG A 116 -10.38 34.19 8.42
C ARG A 116 -11.51 33.74 7.50
N ALA A 117 -12.38 34.66 7.08
CA ALA A 117 -13.48 34.34 6.18
C ALA A 117 -12.96 33.79 4.85
N ARG A 118 -11.91 34.39 4.30
CA ARG A 118 -11.23 33.89 3.10
C ARG A 118 -10.65 32.48 3.30
N GLN A 119 -9.99 32.23 4.43
CA GLN A 119 -9.41 30.92 4.72
C GLN A 119 -10.47 29.83 4.84
N ILE A 120 -11.61 30.12 5.46
CA ILE A 120 -12.76 29.21 5.52
C ILE A 120 -13.25 28.87 4.11
N ALA A 121 -13.45 29.89 3.26
CA ALA A 121 -13.87 29.67 1.88
C ALA A 121 -12.86 28.83 1.07
N GLU A 122 -11.56 29.07 1.25
CA GLU A 122 -10.51 28.27 0.59
C GLU A 122 -10.53 26.80 1.06
N LEU A 123 -10.80 26.54 2.35
CA LEU A 123 -10.96 25.18 2.89
C LEU A 123 -12.19 24.47 2.31
N GLU A 124 -13.34 25.15 2.24
CA GLU A 124 -14.57 24.59 1.66
C GLU A 124 -14.39 24.19 0.19
N VAL A 125 -13.72 25.04 -0.60
CA VAL A 125 -13.40 24.73 -2.01
C VAL A 125 -12.48 23.51 -2.09
N SER A 126 -11.47 23.42 -1.21
CA SER A 126 -10.58 22.26 -1.15
C SER A 126 -11.35 20.97 -0.83
N ASP A 127 -12.28 21.00 0.13
CA ASP A 127 -13.07 19.82 0.49
C ASP A 127 -13.99 19.35 -0.65
N GLN A 128 -14.55 20.28 -1.42
CA GLN A 128 -15.30 19.97 -2.64
C GLN A 128 -14.43 19.29 -3.70
N GLN A 129 -13.23 19.82 -3.96
CA GLN A 129 -12.28 19.22 -4.90
C GLN A 129 -11.86 17.81 -4.46
N ILE A 130 -11.56 17.62 -3.16
CA ILE A 130 -11.22 16.30 -2.59
C ILE A 130 -12.35 15.30 -2.83
N THR A 131 -13.60 15.73 -2.65
CA THR A 131 -14.76 14.87 -2.83
C THR A 131 -14.88 14.42 -4.29
N LEU A 132 -14.79 15.36 -5.23
CA LEU A 132 -14.89 15.05 -6.67
C LEU A 132 -13.73 14.17 -7.15
N GLU A 133 -12.51 14.43 -6.68
CA GLU A 133 -11.34 13.61 -6.99
C GLU A 133 -11.48 12.18 -6.44
N LYS A 134 -11.94 12.03 -5.19
CA LYS A 134 -12.15 10.71 -4.57
C LYS A 134 -13.23 9.87 -5.26
N VAL A 135 -14.27 10.51 -5.79
CA VAL A 135 -15.34 9.84 -6.56
C VAL A 135 -14.88 9.55 -7.99
N GLY A 136 -13.71 10.06 -8.38
CA GLY A 136 -13.08 9.77 -9.67
C GLY A 136 -13.68 10.56 -10.83
N VAL A 137 -14.28 11.73 -10.56
CA VAL A 137 -14.85 12.59 -11.61
C VAL A 137 -13.72 13.17 -12.47
N PRO A 138 -13.64 12.85 -13.77
CA PRO A 138 -12.57 13.34 -14.63
C PRO A 138 -12.55 14.87 -14.70
N GLY A 139 -11.34 15.45 -14.70
CA GLY A 139 -11.15 16.90 -14.74
C GLY A 139 -11.12 17.59 -13.38
N PHE A 140 -11.32 16.85 -12.28
CA PHE A 140 -11.23 17.36 -10.91
C PHE A 140 -10.04 16.77 -10.16
N SER A 141 -9.25 17.65 -9.55
CA SER A 141 -8.12 17.34 -8.67
C SER A 141 -7.92 18.48 -7.70
N VAL A 142 -7.38 18.24 -6.50
CA VAL A 142 -7.06 19.33 -5.57
C VAL A 142 -6.03 20.30 -6.19
N THR A 143 -6.40 21.56 -6.37
CA THR A 143 -5.54 22.59 -6.97
C THR A 143 -5.90 23.99 -6.51
N ASN A 144 -4.86 24.81 -6.27
CA ASN A 144 -4.99 26.23 -5.96
C ASN A 144 -4.59 27.12 -7.15
N LYS A 145 -4.32 26.54 -8.33
CA LYS A 145 -3.94 27.32 -9.52
C LYS A 145 -5.18 27.99 -10.10
N PRO A 146 -5.21 29.31 -10.28
CA PRO A 146 -6.41 30.02 -10.73
C PRO A 146 -6.96 29.54 -12.08
N ALA A 147 -6.09 29.12 -13.01
CA ALA A 147 -6.51 28.59 -14.31
C ALA A 147 -7.24 27.25 -14.16
N ASP A 148 -6.71 26.34 -13.34
CA ASP A 148 -7.29 25.01 -13.11
C ASP A 148 -8.61 25.10 -12.33
N VAL A 149 -8.67 25.97 -11.32
CA VAL A 149 -9.92 26.22 -10.56
C VAL A 149 -11.01 26.75 -11.48
N LYS A 150 -10.70 27.71 -12.37
CA LYS A 150 -11.67 28.22 -13.36
C LYS A 150 -12.15 27.13 -14.31
N LEU A 151 -11.24 26.27 -14.77
CA LEU A 151 -11.61 25.14 -15.62
C LEU A 151 -12.58 24.19 -14.88
N GLN A 152 -12.27 23.84 -13.63
CA GLN A 152 -13.13 23.01 -12.79
C GLN A 152 -14.51 23.64 -12.57
N MET A 153 -14.59 24.96 -12.38
CA MET A 153 -15.87 25.67 -12.29
C MET A 153 -16.71 25.53 -13.56
N HIS A 154 -16.11 25.69 -14.75
CA HIS A 154 -16.82 25.48 -16.01
C HIS A 154 -17.28 24.03 -16.20
N LEU A 155 -16.48 23.05 -15.77
CA LEU A 155 -16.89 21.65 -15.79
C LEU A 155 -18.09 21.40 -14.85
N LEU A 156 -18.12 22.01 -13.66
CA LEU A 156 -19.28 21.95 -12.78
C LEU A 156 -20.53 22.54 -13.44
N GLU A 157 -20.41 23.71 -14.08
CA GLU A 157 -21.51 24.31 -14.84
C GLU A 157 -22.07 23.36 -15.91
N PHE A 158 -21.17 22.69 -16.67
CA PHE A 158 -21.60 21.73 -17.68
C PHE A 158 -22.37 20.55 -17.08
N ILE A 159 -21.88 20.00 -15.97
CA ILE A 159 -22.52 18.88 -15.28
C ILE A 159 -23.89 19.31 -14.74
N THR A 160 -24.00 20.49 -14.12
CA THR A 160 -25.27 21.01 -13.61
C THR A 160 -26.29 21.24 -14.73
N ILE A 161 -25.88 21.82 -15.87
CA ILE A 161 -26.78 22.02 -17.03
C ILE A 161 -27.32 20.68 -17.54
N LEU A 162 -26.46 19.65 -17.61
CA LEU A 162 -26.87 18.31 -18.04
C LEU A 162 -27.81 17.65 -17.02
N SER A 163 -27.52 17.79 -15.71
CA SER A 163 -28.37 17.29 -14.62
C SER A 163 -29.82 17.79 -14.73
N ILE A 164 -29.98 19.10 -14.95
CA ILE A 164 -31.30 19.74 -15.14
C ILE A 164 -31.99 19.20 -16.39
N LYS A 165 -31.25 19.03 -17.49
CA LYS A 165 -31.80 18.52 -18.76
C LYS A 165 -32.29 17.06 -18.63
N ASP A 166 -31.62 16.27 -17.80
CA ASP A 166 -31.96 14.87 -17.55
C ASP A 166 -33.00 14.69 -16.43
N GLY A 167 -33.47 15.79 -15.81
CA GLY A 167 -34.50 15.79 -14.76
C GLY A 167 -34.03 15.17 -13.44
N ILE A 168 -32.72 15.18 -13.19
CA ILE A 168 -32.09 14.64 -11.98
C ILE A 168 -32.14 15.68 -10.83
N GLU A 169 -32.38 16.95 -11.16
CA GLU A 169 -32.69 18.07 -10.25
C GLU A 169 -33.88 18.90 -10.75
#